data_AF-A0A4V3GPZ7-F1
#
_entry.id   AF-A0A4V3GPZ7-F1
#
_cell.length_a   1.000
_cell.length_b   1.000
_cell.length_c   1.000
_cell.angle_alpha   90.00
_cell.angle_beta   90.00
_cell.angle_gamma   90.00
#
_symmetry.space_group_name_H-M   'P 1'
#
loop_
_entity.id
_entity.type
_entity.pdbx_description
1 polymer ?
#
loop_
_entity_poly.entity_id
_entity_poly.type
_entity_poly.pdbx_seq_one_letter_code
_entity_poly.pdbx_strand_id
1 'polypeptide(L)' 'MDKKTVSDILNEISLLLGLKGGNPFKIRAYYNAARALETLDEDIEVLVRNNKLKEVKD' A
#
# COMPACT_ATOMS: atom_id res chain seq x y z
N MET A 1 1.61 -13.19 5.37
CA MET A 1 1.27 -12.67 4.02
C MET A 1 2.40 -11.73 3.63
N ASP A 2 2.98 -11.88 2.44
CA ASP A 2 4.20 -11.15 2.02
C ASP A 2 3.89 -9.67 1.67
N LYS A 3 4.83 -8.75 1.97
CA LYS A 3 4.78 -7.33 1.59
C LYS A 3 4.58 -7.15 0.09
N LYS A 4 5.15 -8.03 -0.76
CA LYS A 4 4.97 -7.97 -2.21
C LYS A 4 3.52 -8.24 -2.60
N THR A 5 2.90 -9.26 -2.01
CA THR A 5 1.47 -9.55 -2.23
C THR A 5 0.59 -8.36 -1.82
N VAL A 6 0.86 -7.71 -0.68
CA VAL A 6 0.10 -6.53 -0.25
C VAL A 6 0.28 -5.37 -1.23
N SER A 7 1.51 -5.10 -1.66
CA SER A 7 1.81 -4.06 -2.64
C SER A 7 1.07 -4.27 -3.96
N ASP A 8 1.07 -5.50 -4.47
CA ASP A 8 0.39 -5.85 -5.73
C ASP A 8 -1.13 -5.64 -5.61
N ILE A 9 -1.74 -6.03 -4.49
CA ILE A 9 -3.18 -5.78 -4.22
C ILE A 9 -3.48 -4.29 -4.17
N LEU A 10 -2.65 -3.48 -3.51
CA LEU A 10 -2.85 -2.03 -3.41
C LEU A 10 -2.73 -1.35 -4.78
N ASN A 11 -1.79 -1.79 -5.62
CA ASN A 11 -1.67 -1.33 -7.00
C ASN A 11 -2.90 -1.70 -7.84
N GLU A 12 -3.41 -2.92 -7.70
CA GLU A 12 -4.63 -3.37 -8.38
C GLU A 12 -5.84 -2.54 -7.95
N ILE A 13 -5.99 -2.25 -6.65
CA ILE A 13 -7.05 -1.36 -6.13
C ILE A 13 -6.93 0.03 -6.75
N SER A 14 -5.72 0.60 -6.82
CA SER A 14 -5.49 1.91 -7.42
C SER A 14 -5.93 1.94 -8.89
N LEU A 15 -5.53 0.92 -9.66
CA LEU A 15 -5.90 0.77 -11.07
C LEU A 15 -7.41 0.65 -11.26
N LEU A 16 -8.06 -0.27 -10.53
CA LEU A 16 -9.49 -0.50 -10.61
C LEU A 16 -10.29 0.74 -10.20
N LEU A 17 -9.83 1.47 -9.19
CA LEU A 17 -10.46 2.70 -8.74
C LEU A 17 -10.31 3.81 -9.79
N GLY A 18 -9.16 3.89 -10.46
CA GLY A 18 -8.93 4.79 -11.59
C GLY A 18 -9.88 4.51 -12.76
N LEU A 19 -10.03 3.24 -13.15
CA LEU A 19 -10.93 2.83 -14.23
C LEU A 19 -12.39 3.12 -13.93
N LYS A 20 -12.80 3.07 -12.65
CA LYS A 20 -14.15 3.40 -12.21
C LYS A 20 -14.42 4.90 -12.08
N GLY A 21 -13.45 5.78 -12.40
CA GLY A 21 -13.60 7.22 -12.19
C GLY A 21 -13.67 7.60 -10.70
N GLY A 22 -13.02 6.80 -9.83
CA GLY A 22 -13.03 6.99 -8.39
C GLY A 22 -12.26 8.23 -7.94
N ASN A 23 -12.27 8.46 -6.63
CA ASN A 23 -11.68 9.64 -6.04
C ASN A 23 -10.13 9.71 -6.27
N PRO A 24 -9.59 10.79 -6.87
CA PRO A 24 -8.16 10.92 -7.15
C PRO A 24 -7.25 10.85 -5.92
N PHE A 25 -7.71 11.32 -4.76
CA PHE A 25 -6.96 11.21 -3.51
C PHE A 25 -6.80 9.74 -3.10
N LYS A 26 -7.88 8.94 -3.18
CA LYS A 26 -7.82 7.51 -2.84
C LYS A 26 -6.93 6.74 -3.82
N ILE A 27 -7.02 7.02 -5.11
CA ILE A 27 -6.18 6.39 -6.14
C ILE A 27 -4.69 6.60 -5.82
N ARG A 28 -4.30 7.85 -5.51
CA ARG A 28 -2.93 8.19 -5.12
C ARG A 28 -2.53 7.55 -3.79
N ALA A 29 -3.40 7.52 -2.80
CA ALA A 29 -3.11 6.88 -1.51
C ALA A 29 -2.80 5.37 -1.68
N TYR A 30 -3.61 4.64 -2.45
CA TYR A 30 -3.35 3.22 -2.72
C TYR A 30 -2.06 2.99 -3.49
N TYR A 31 -1.79 3.83 -4.50
CA TYR A 31 -0.56 3.75 -5.28
C TYR A 31 0.69 4.04 -4.42
N ASN A 32 0.65 5.11 -3.62
CA ASN A 32 1.77 5.48 -2.75
C ASN A 32 2.02 4.42 -1.68
N ALA A 33 0.96 3.89 -1.06
CA ALA A 33 1.08 2.80 -0.08
C ALA A 33 1.71 1.54 -0.70
N ALA A 34 1.34 1.20 -1.95
CA ALA A 34 1.96 0.09 -2.66
C ALA A 34 3.46 0.31 -2.86
N ARG A 35 3.86 1.52 -3.27
CA ARG A 35 5.26 1.93 -3.46
C ARG A 35 6.06 1.91 -2.16
N ALA A 36 5.48 2.42 -1.07
CA ALA A 36 6.11 2.43 0.25
C ALA A 36 6.44 1.01 0.73
N LEU A 37 5.54 0.04 0.46
CA LEU A 37 5.77 -1.37 0.80
C LEU A 37 6.84 -2.05 -0.06
N GLU A 38 7.02 -1.64 -1.31
CA GLU A 38 8.11 -2.17 -2.17
C GLU A 38 9.48 -1.77 -1.62
N THR A 39 9.59 -0.57 -1.06
CA THR A 39 10.84 -0.04 -0.48
C THR A 39 10.98 -0.29 1.02
N LEU A 40 10.04 -1.02 1.62
CA LEU A 40 10.08 -1.30 3.05
C LEU A 40 11.17 -2.31 3.37
N ASP A 41 12.17 -1.91 4.13
CA ASP A 41 13.26 -2.80 4.56
C ASP A 41 12.84 -3.76 5.68
N GLU A 42 11.91 -3.32 6.53
CA GLU A 42 11.41 -4.10 7.68
C GLU A 42 10.32 -5.10 7.27
N ASP A 43 10.15 -6.16 8.06
CA ASP A 43 9.08 -7.14 7.85
C ASP A 43 7.72 -6.49 8.17
N ILE A 44 6.82 -6.49 7.18
CA ILE A 44 5.48 -5.94 7.30
C ILE A 44 4.68 -6.63 8.42
N GLU A 45 4.90 -7.93 8.67
CA GLU A 45 4.22 -8.63 9.76
C GLU A 45 4.64 -8.11 11.14
N VAL A 46 5.91 -7.73 11.28
CA VAL A 46 6.45 -7.13 12.52
C VAL A 46 5.81 -5.76 12.75
N LEU A 47 5.71 -4.93 11.70
CA LEU A 47 5.05 -3.63 11.79
C LEU A 47 3.56 -3.73 12.14
N VAL A 48 2.86 -4.70 11.57
CA VAL A 48 1.44 -4.97 11.88
C VAL A 48 1.29 -5.36 13.36
N ARG A 49 2.06 -6.34 13.83
CA ARG A 49 1.98 -6.83 15.22
C ARG A 49 2.30 -5.74 16.23
N ASN A 50 3.20 -4.82 15.88
CA ASN A 50 3.62 -3.72 16.75
C ASN A 50 2.80 -2.43 16.55
N ASN A 51 1.78 -2.43 15.70
CA ASN A 51 0.94 -1.27 15.37
C ASN A 51 1.75 -0.04 14.84
N LYS A 52 2.81 -0.30 14.08
CA LYS A 52 3.75 0.70 13.56
C LYS A 52 3.57 1.01 12.06
N LEU A 53 2.56 0.43 11.40
CA LEU A 53 2.32 0.68 9.97
C LEU A 53 2.16 2.17 9.61
N LYS A 54 1.66 2.99 10.55
CA LYS A 54 1.50 4.44 10.35
C LYS A 54 2.82 5.22 10.31
N GLU A 55 3.92 4.59 10.71
CA GLU A 55 5.26 5.18 10.69
C GLU A 55 5.94 4.99 9.32
N VAL A 56 5.40 4.11 8.47
CA VAL A 56 5.85 3.94 7.09
C VAL A 56 5.47 5.20 6.32
N LYS A 57 6.45 5.84 5.68
CA LYS A 57 6.25 7.06 4.90
C LYS A 57 5.84 6.72 3.47
N ASP A 58 4.81 7.44 2.99
CA ASP A 58 4.30 7.44 1.62
C ASP A 58 5.16 8.28 0.67
#